data_AF-A0A2S9X8D0-F1
#
_entry.id   AF-A0A2S9X8D0-F1
#
_cell.length_a   1.000
_cell.length_b   1.000
_cell.length_c   1.000
_cell.angle_alpha   90.00
_cell.angle_beta   90.00
_cell.angle_gamma   90.00
#
_symmetry.space_group_name_H-M   'P 1'
#
loop_
_entity.id
_entity.type
_entity.pdbx_description
1 polymer ?
#
loop_
_entity_poly.entity_id
_entity_poly.type
_entity_poly.pdbx_seq_one_letter_code
_entity_poly.pdbx_strand_id
1 'polypeptide(L)'
;MMATWDYRVIEFEAPAEGDAEPHHWRAIHEVFYDNDGQPAAFGENPAIVLWNVEEGDSSPANTLARMQAALAKPLLKPSDFTRSTET
;
A
#
# COMPACT_ATOMS: atom_id res chain seq x y z
N MET A 1 16.90 9.38 6.33
CA MET A 1 15.61 10.10 6.16
C MET A 1 14.72 9.77 7.36
N MET A 2 13.59 10.44 7.54
CA MET A 2 12.63 10.08 8.59
C MET A 2 11.64 9.06 8.05
N ALA A 3 11.34 8.02 8.83
CA ALA A 3 10.30 7.06 8.51
C ALA A 3 8.96 7.76 8.21
N THR A 4 8.23 7.28 7.21
CA THR A 4 7.05 7.97 6.68
C THR A 4 5.98 7.00 6.19
N TRP A 5 4.75 7.50 6.10
CA TRP A 5 3.60 6.76 5.59
C TRP A 5 3.12 7.35 4.27
N ASP A 6 2.85 6.49 3.31
CA ASP A 6 2.36 6.90 1.99
C ASP A 6 1.36 5.88 1.43
N TYR A 7 0.48 6.32 0.54
CA TYR A 7 -0.40 5.40 -0.18
C TYR A 7 0.32 4.85 -1.41
N ARG A 8 0.23 3.52 -1.59
CA ARG A 8 0.78 2.80 -2.75
C ARG A 8 -0.24 1.79 -3.27
N VAL A 9 -0.21 1.55 -4.57
CA VAL A 9 -0.89 0.38 -5.16
C VAL A 9 -0.01 -0.84 -4.97
N ILE A 10 -0.58 -1.88 -4.37
CA ILE A 10 0.05 -3.20 -4.23
C ILE A 10 -0.70 -4.18 -5.12
N GLU A 11 0.04 -4.95 -5.91
CA GLU A 11 -0.46 -6.09 -6.68
C GLU A 11 -0.28 -7.37 -5.86
N PHE A 12 -1.39 -8.08 -5.66
CA PHE A 12 -1.44 -9.35 -4.95
C PHE A 12 -1.70 -10.48 -5.93
N GLU A 13 -1.28 -11.67 -5.52
CA GLU A 13 -1.48 -12.91 -6.24
C GLU A 13 -1.99 -13.96 -5.24
N ALA A 14 -3.09 -14.61 -5.58
CA ALA A 14 -3.54 -15.81 -4.90
C ALA A 14 -3.21 -17.01 -5.79
N PRO A 15 -2.58 -18.06 -5.23
CA PRO A 15 -2.35 -19.30 -5.96
C PRO A 15 -3.67 -19.84 -6.51
N ALA A 16 -3.63 -20.35 -7.74
CA ALA A 16 -4.75 -21.09 -8.29
C ALA A 16 -4.76 -22.53 -7.78
N GLU A 17 -5.93 -23.14 -7.74
CA GLU A 17 -6.07 -24.59 -7.52
C GLU A 17 -5.94 -25.34 -8.85
N GLY A 18 -5.14 -26.41 -8.88
CA GLY A 18 -4.96 -27.25 -10.07
C GLY A 18 -4.19 -26.53 -11.19
N ASP A 19 -4.68 -26.68 -12.43
CA ASP A 19 -4.07 -26.09 -13.64
C ASP A 19 -4.62 -24.68 -13.98
N ALA A 20 -5.31 -24.03 -13.04
CA ALA A 20 -5.83 -22.69 -13.26
C ALA A 20 -4.72 -21.61 -13.19
N GLU A 21 -4.96 -20.47 -13.83
CA GLU A 21 -4.09 -19.30 -13.71
C GLU A 21 -4.27 -18.64 -12.33
N PRO A 22 -3.20 -18.12 -11.71
CA PRO A 22 -3.28 -17.44 -10.42
C PRO A 22 -4.18 -16.19 -10.52
N HIS A 23 -4.91 -15.92 -9.44
CA HIS A 23 -5.77 -14.75 -9.38
C HIS A 23 -4.97 -13.51 -8.95
N HIS A 24 -4.96 -12.49 -9.78
CA HIS A 24 -4.31 -11.21 -9.48
C HIS A 24 -5.32 -10.10 -9.22
N TRP A 25 -5.06 -9.30 -8.19
CA TRP A 25 -5.81 -8.06 -7.94
C TRP A 25 -4.89 -6.97 -7.43
N ARG A 26 -5.37 -5.73 -7.50
CA ARG A 26 -4.64 -4.54 -7.04
C ARG A 26 -5.50 -3.77 -6.06
N ALA A 27 -4.87 -3.26 -5.00
CA ALA A 27 -5.51 -2.40 -4.02
C ALA A 27 -4.55 -1.30 -3.57
N ILE A 28 -5.10 -0.17 -3.11
CA ILE A 28 -4.32 0.88 -2.45
C ILE A 28 -4.18 0.52 -0.98
N HIS A 29 -2.96 0.53 -0.45
CA HIS A 29 -2.66 0.31 0.95
C HIS A 29 -1.85 1.48 1.51
N GLU A 30 -1.93 1.68 2.83
CA GLU A 30 -0.96 2.49 3.56
C GLU A 30 0.34 1.71 3.68
N VAL A 31 1.44 2.32 3.24
CA VAL A 31 2.78 1.74 3.25
C VAL A 31 3.68 2.56 4.16
N PHE A 32 4.32 1.87 5.10
CA PHE A 32 5.36 2.43 5.95
C PHE A 32 6.72 2.27 5.27
N TYR A 33 7.45 3.37 5.14
CA TYR A 33 8.83 3.43 4.69
C TYR A 33 9.76 3.65 5.88
N ASP A 34 10.84 2.88 5.95
CA ASP A 34 11.84 3.03 7.00
C ASP A 34 12.75 4.26 6.78
N ASN A 35 13.71 4.46 7.69
CA ASN A 35 14.60 5.63 7.64
C ASN A 35 15.53 5.64 6.41
N ASP A 36 15.70 4.51 5.73
CA ASP A 36 16.45 4.37 4.49
C ASP A 36 15.58 4.59 3.26
N GLY A 37 14.27 4.81 3.46
CA GLY A 37 13.29 5.02 2.39
C GLY A 37 12.81 3.74 1.74
N GLN A 38 13.02 2.59 2.38
CA GLN A 38 12.60 1.28 1.87
C GLN A 38 11.22 0.91 2.42
N PRO A 39 10.33 0.30 1.61
CA PRO A 39 9.03 -0.15 2.10
C PRO A 39 9.25 -1.28 3.12
N ALA A 40 8.75 -1.09 4.33
CA ALA A 40 8.99 -2.00 5.45
C ALA A 40 7.71 -2.71 5.93
N ALA A 41 6.54 -2.10 5.75
CA ALA A 41 5.26 -2.74 6.05
C ALA A 41 4.11 -2.10 5.24
N PHE A 42 2.99 -2.80 5.12
CA PHE A 42 1.74 -2.25 4.61
C PHE A 42 0.56 -2.71 5.47
N GLY A 43 -0.51 -1.90 5.49
CA GLY A 43 -1.73 -2.25 6.23
C GLY A 43 -2.40 -3.50 5.65
N GLU A 44 -2.92 -4.38 6.50
CA GLU A 44 -3.54 -5.65 6.08
C GLU A 44 -4.73 -5.44 5.13
N ASN A 45 -5.58 -4.45 5.44
CA ASN A 45 -6.75 -4.12 4.65
C ASN A 45 -6.46 -2.99 3.66
N PRO A 46 -7.15 -2.97 2.50
CA PRO A 46 -7.12 -1.82 1.60
C PRO A 46 -7.47 -0.52 2.32
N ALA A 47 -6.81 0.56 1.94
CA ALA A 47 -7.06 1.88 2.49
C ALA A 47 -8.48 2.36 2.10
N ILE A 48 -9.17 2.93 3.09
CA ILE A 48 -10.50 3.53 2.93
C ILE A 48 -10.43 5.03 3.20
N VAL A 49 -11.38 5.78 2.65
CA VAL A 49 -11.55 7.20 3.04
C VAL A 49 -12.36 7.21 4.33
N LEU A 50 -11.66 7.42 5.44
CA LEU A 50 -12.22 7.49 6.79
C LEU A 50 -11.56 8.65 7.53
N TRP A 51 -12.36 9.44 8.24
CA TRP A 51 -11.88 10.55 9.05
C TRP A 51 -12.81 10.75 10.24
N ASN A 52 -12.29 11.28 11.34
CA ASN A 52 -13.05 11.69 12.51
C ASN A 52 -13.71 13.06 12.26
N VAL A 53 -14.83 13.32 12.94
CA VAL A 53 -15.52 14.62 12.85
C VAL A 53 -14.61 15.78 13.23
N GLU A 54 -13.70 15.56 14.18
CA GLU A 54 -12.74 16.57 14.67
C GLU A 54 -11.64 16.92 13.66
N GLU A 55 -11.39 16.05 12.67
CA GLU A 55 -10.39 16.29 11.60
C GLU A 55 -10.90 17.28 10.54
N GLY A 56 -12.20 17.60 10.59
CA GLY A 56 -12.85 18.57 9.71
C GLY A 56 -13.12 18.06 8.30
N ASP A 57 -14.06 18.73 7.63
CA ASP A 57 -14.65 18.28 6.37
C ASP A 57 -13.68 18.28 5.17
N SER A 58 -12.52 18.91 5.29
CA SER A 58 -11.47 18.89 4.25
C SER A 58 -10.59 17.64 4.29
N SER A 59 -10.55 16.92 5.42
CA SER A 59 -9.78 15.68 5.59
C SER A 59 -10.03 14.62 4.48
N PRO A 60 -11.28 14.29 4.11
CA PRO A 60 -11.55 13.28 3.08
C PRO A 60 -11.01 13.64 1.70
N ALA A 61 -11.09 14.92 1.31
CA ALA A 61 -10.59 15.37 0.01
C ALA A 61 -9.07 15.22 -0.09
N ASN A 62 -8.34 15.48 1.00
CA ASN A 62 -6.90 15.25 1.06
C ASN A 62 -6.57 13.75 0.95
N THR A 63 -7.28 12.89 1.70
CA THR A 63 -7.10 11.43 1.61
C THR A 63 -7.31 10.93 0.17
N LEU A 64 -8.39 11.36 -0.49
CA LEU A 64 -8.65 11.04 -1.90
C LEU A 64 -7.53 11.52 -2.83
N ALA A 65 -7.03 12.74 -2.65
CA ALA A 65 -5.93 13.26 -3.48
C ALA A 65 -4.64 12.44 -3.31
N ARG A 66 -4.30 12.03 -2.09
CA ARG A 66 -3.12 11.17 -1.84
C ARG A 66 -3.31 9.76 -2.41
N MET A 67 -4.51 9.19 -2.32
CA MET A 67 -4.88 7.92 -2.97
C MET A 67 -4.77 8.03 -4.50
N GLN A 68 -5.25 9.12 -5.10
CA GLN A 68 -5.11 9.37 -6.54
C GLN A 68 -3.63 9.47 -6.94
N ALA A 69 -2.80 10.16 -6.16
CA ALA A 69 -1.37 10.25 -6.42
C ALA A 69 -0.68 8.88 -6.37
N ALA A 70 -1.18 7.93 -5.58
CA ALA A 70 -0.64 6.56 -5.52
C ALA A 70 -0.76 5.81 -6.86
N LEU A 71 -1.81 6.08 -7.64
CA LEU A 71 -2.07 5.42 -8.92
C LEU A 71 -1.00 5.73 -9.99
N ALA A 72 -0.28 6.84 -9.84
CA ALA A 72 0.79 7.26 -10.75
C ALA A 72 2.18 6.71 -10.35
N LYS A 73 2.29 6.08 -9.18
CA LYS A 73 3.57 5.53 -8.67
C LYS A 73 3.78 4.11 -9.19
N PRO A 74 5.03 3.61 -9.24
CA PRO A 74 5.30 2.21 -9.53
C PRO A 74 4.52 1.28 -8.59
N LEU A 75 4.03 0.17 -9.13
CA LEU A 75 3.37 -0.87 -8.34
C LEU A 75 4.36 -1.50 -7.36
N LEU A 76 3.88 -1.84 -6.18
CA LEU A 76 4.59 -2.71 -5.26
C LEU A 76 3.98 -4.11 -5.29
N LYS A 77 4.73 -5.08 -4.81
CA LYS A 77 4.31 -6.46 -4.56
C LYS A 77 4.65 -6.85 -3.12
N PRO A 78 3.98 -7.85 -2.53
CA PRO A 78 4.33 -8.33 -1.18
C PRO A 78 5.80 -8.71 -1.01
N SER A 79 6.47 -9.18 -2.06
CA SER A 79 7.91 -9.49 -2.07
C SER A 79 8.81 -8.28 -1.87
N ASP A 80 8.33 -7.06 -2.13
CA ASP A 80 9.12 -5.84 -1.92
C ASP A 80 9.30 -5.49 -0.43
N PHE A 81 8.53 -6.13 0.45
CA PHE A 81 8.54 -5.91 1.90
C PHE A 81 9.33 -6.98 2.65
N THR A 82 9.66 -8.10 2.01
CA THR A 82 10.50 -9.13 2.60
C THR A 82 11.96 -8.71 2.47
N ARG A 83 12.63 -8.39 3.60
CA ARG A 83 14.08 -8.24 3.59
C ARG A 83 14.70 -9.58 3.21
N SER A 84 15.52 -9.60 2.15
CA SER A 84 16.40 -10.72 1.85
C SER A 84 17.26 -10.97 3.09
N THR A 85 17.00 -12.05 3.83
CA THR A 85 17.89 -12.53 4.87
C THR A 85 19.04 -13.26 4.19
N GLU A 86 19.94 -12.52 3.54
CA GLU A 86 21.28 -13.04 3.27
C GLU A 86 22.05 -12.95 4.59
N THR A 87 22.29 -14.13 5.20
CA THR A 87 23.19 -14.33 6.35
C THR A 87 24.30 -15.26 5.91
#